data_AF-A0AAE5AGP2-F1
#
_entry.id   AF-A0AAE5AGP2-F1
#
_cell.length_a   1.000
_cell.length_b   1.000
_cell.length_c   1.000
_cell.angle_alpha   90.00
_cell.angle_beta   90.00
_cell.angle_gamma   90.00
#
_symmetry.space_group_name_H-M   'P 1'
#
loop_
_entity.id
_entity.type
_entity.pdbx_description
1 polymer ?
#
loop_
_entity_poly.entity_id
_entity_poly.type
_entity_poly.pdbx_seq_one_letter_code
_entity_poly.pdbx_strand_id
1 'polypeptide(L)'
;MIEDYKIKAWPICNKLTGGDLNKMRKEGFIPGVIYGGNTDNFLISVITRNVEDYIEKNPVRNRVFIIQHLDKSSPKNIKVSNNDVINISEERCYLRSIQYHPVTDKPLHIELQRLNNESEKPIAIEVPIKEKNYFTSLGIRHGGKLNRVRRKLRLYCPHDRIVPTIEVDLEKCDIGHIIRVRDLNLPDYVRVLCNQDEVIFRLSGRSSANTKTTTTPSS
;
A
#
# COMPACT_ATOMS: atom_id res chain seq x y z
N MET A 1 13.19 16.13 -0.86
CA MET A 1 13.56 14.70 -0.92
C MET A 1 12.99 14.05 0.32
N ILE A 2 12.20 12.99 0.16
CA ILE A 2 11.63 12.24 1.30
C ILE A 2 12.72 11.27 1.74
N GLU A 3 13.12 11.31 3.01
CA GLU A 3 14.13 10.39 3.55
C GLU A 3 13.66 8.94 3.49
N ASP A 4 14.52 8.05 2.98
CA ASP A 4 14.29 6.61 2.97
C ASP A 4 14.22 6.10 4.42
N TYR A 5 13.20 5.30 4.75
CA TYR A 5 13.04 4.78 6.11
C TYR A 5 13.89 3.53 6.30
N LYS A 6 14.83 3.58 7.25
CA LYS A 6 15.75 2.46 7.53
C LYS A 6 15.09 1.47 8.51
N ILE A 7 15.02 0.19 8.13
CA ILE A 7 14.60 -0.89 9.03
C ILE A 7 15.72 -1.91 9.15
N LYS A 8 16.08 -2.22 10.40
CA LYS A 8 16.99 -3.33 10.70
C LYS A 8 16.27 -4.66 10.51
N ALA A 9 16.91 -5.56 9.77
CA ALA A 9 16.41 -6.91 9.58
C ALA A 9 17.52 -7.92 9.85
N TRP A 10 17.13 -9.08 10.38
CA TRP A 10 18.03 -10.19 10.66
C TRP A 10 17.68 -11.38 9.75
N PRO A 11 18.66 -12.08 9.18
CA PRO A 11 18.39 -13.24 8.35
C PRO A 11 17.83 -14.41 9.17
N ILE A 12 16.83 -15.09 8.62
CA ILE A 12 16.30 -16.34 9.16
C ILE A 12 17.03 -17.48 8.46
N CYS A 13 17.98 -18.13 9.15
CA CYS A 13 18.86 -19.11 8.55
C CYS A 13 18.47 -20.57 8.78
N ASN A 14 17.47 -20.82 9.64
CA ASN A 14 16.99 -22.16 9.94
C ASN A 14 15.58 -22.36 9.39
N LYS A 15 15.27 -23.59 9.00
CA LYS A 15 13.90 -23.97 8.64
C LYS A 15 13.00 -23.83 9.88
N LEU A 16 12.13 -22.82 9.88
CA LEU A 16 11.23 -22.55 11.00
C LEU A 16 9.94 -23.34 10.88
N THR A 17 9.45 -23.86 12.01
CA THR A 17 8.09 -24.43 12.11
C THR A 17 7.05 -23.33 12.33
N GLY A 18 5.76 -23.65 12.18
CA GLY A 18 4.69 -22.71 12.55
C GLY A 18 4.75 -22.27 14.03
N GLY A 19 5.19 -23.17 14.92
CA GLY A 19 5.42 -22.86 16.34
C GLY A 19 6.55 -21.86 16.55
N ASP A 20 7.66 -22.00 15.82
CA ASP A 20 8.77 -21.05 15.87
C ASP A 20 8.38 -19.65 15.40
N LEU A 21 7.60 -19.56 14.31
CA LEU A 21 7.09 -18.28 13.80
C LEU A 21 6.19 -17.59 14.83
N ASN A 22 5.33 -18.35 15.51
CA ASN A 22 4.47 -17.82 16.57
C ASN A 22 5.27 -17.36 17.79
N LYS A 23 6.33 -18.08 18.17
CA LYS A 23 7.25 -17.66 19.23
C LYS A 23 7.94 -16.34 18.86
N MET A 24 8.46 -16.24 17.64
CA MET A 24 9.13 -15.03 17.14
C MET A 24 8.21 -13.80 17.15
N ARG A 25 6.93 -13.97 16.77
CA ARG A 25 5.91 -12.91 16.88
C ARG A 25 5.63 -12.49 18.32
N LYS A 26 5.60 -13.45 19.26
CA LYS A 26 5.46 -13.14 20.70
C LYS A 26 6.65 -12.36 21.25
N GLU A 27 7.85 -12.61 20.69
CA GLU A 27 9.09 -11.90 21.03
C GLU A 27 9.20 -10.51 20.37
N GLY A 28 8.20 -10.08 19.60
CA GLY A 28 8.16 -8.74 18.98
C GLY A 28 8.87 -8.66 17.63
N PHE A 29 8.98 -9.78 16.91
CA PHE A 29 9.54 -9.84 15.57
C PHE A 29 8.52 -10.33 14.54
N ILE A 30 8.55 -9.75 13.34
CA ILE A 30 7.71 -10.14 12.20
C ILE A 30 8.60 -10.93 11.21
N PRO A 31 8.26 -12.18 10.86
CA PRO A 31 8.91 -12.89 9.75
C PRO A 31 8.60 -12.22 8.42
N GLY A 32 9.52 -12.30 7.48
CA GLY A 32 9.33 -11.72 6.15
C GLY A 32 10.24 -12.33 5.12
N VAL A 33 10.08 -11.85 3.89
CA VAL A 33 10.89 -12.25 2.74
C VAL A 33 11.30 -11.02 1.94
N ILE A 34 12.56 -11.03 1.52
CA ILE A 34 13.09 -10.15 0.49
C ILE A 34 13.21 -10.97 -0.79
N TYR A 35 12.65 -10.48 -1.88
CA TYR A 35 12.70 -11.17 -3.16
C TYR A 35 12.89 -10.20 -4.32
N GLY A 36 13.14 -10.77 -5.50
CA GLY A 36 13.31 -10.02 -6.72
C GLY A 36 14.74 -9.52 -6.92
N GLY A 37 14.95 -8.89 -8.07
CA GLY A 37 16.28 -8.63 -8.58
C GLY A 37 16.91 -9.84 -9.27
N ASN A 38 18.24 -9.87 -9.34
CA ASN A 38 19.01 -10.98 -9.92
C ASN A 38 19.65 -11.86 -8.83
N THR A 39 19.13 -11.80 -7.61
CA THR A 39 19.65 -12.51 -6.43
C THR A 39 18.57 -13.38 -5.80
N ASP A 40 19.00 -14.40 -5.07
CA ASP A 40 18.11 -15.33 -4.39
C ASP A 40 17.22 -14.63 -3.35
N ASN A 41 16.08 -15.25 -3.03
CA ASN A 41 15.18 -14.74 -2.00
C ASN A 41 15.78 -14.96 -0.61
N PHE A 42 15.71 -13.94 0.26
CA PHE A 42 16.16 -14.05 1.65
C PHE A 42 14.98 -14.01 2.61
N LEU A 43 14.99 -14.91 3.59
CA LEU A 43 14.08 -14.84 4.72
C LEU A 43 14.67 -13.91 5.77
N ILE A 44 13.84 -13.00 6.29
CA ILE A 44 14.26 -12.02 7.27
C ILE A 44 13.27 -11.94 8.44
N SER A 45 13.73 -11.42 9.56
CA SER A 45 12.91 -11.00 10.68
C SER A 45 13.14 -9.52 10.96
N VAL A 46 12.06 -8.76 11.19
CA VAL A 46 12.11 -7.32 11.52
C VAL A 46 11.42 -7.05 12.85
N ILE A 47 11.80 -5.99 13.55
CA ILE A 47 11.17 -5.60 14.82
C ILE A 47 9.75 -5.06 14.53
N THR A 48 8.76 -5.59 15.25
CA THR A 48 7.34 -5.22 15.09
C THR A 48 7.11 -3.72 15.23
N ARG A 49 7.65 -3.12 16.29
CA ARG A 49 7.49 -1.68 16.59
C ARG A 49 7.99 -0.78 15.47
N ASN A 50 9.13 -1.12 14.85
CA ASN A 50 9.68 -0.33 13.75
C ASN A 50 8.76 -0.34 12.52
N VAL A 51 8.09 -1.47 12.27
CA VAL A 51 7.12 -1.58 11.17
C VAL A 51 5.84 -0.82 11.50
N GLU A 52 5.34 -0.92 12.74
CA GLU A 52 4.17 -0.18 13.21
C GLU A 52 4.39 1.34 13.15
N ASP A 53 5.50 1.83 13.71
CA ASP A 53 5.92 3.23 13.65
C ASP A 53 6.02 3.74 12.20
N TYR A 54 6.54 2.90 11.29
CA TYR A 54 6.61 3.23 9.88
C TYR A 54 5.22 3.38 9.25
N ILE A 55 4.31 2.42 9.50
CA ILE A 55 2.95 2.43 8.94
C ILE A 55 2.20 3.67 9.43
N GLU A 56 2.32 4.00 10.71
CA GLU A 56 1.65 5.15 11.32
C GLU A 56 2.13 6.47 10.72
N LYS A 57 3.45 6.64 10.61
CA LYS A 57 4.04 7.85 10.01
C LYS A 57 3.81 7.94 8.50
N ASN A 58 3.59 6.81 7.84
CA ASN A 58 3.51 6.69 6.38
C ASN A 58 2.29 5.87 5.97
N PRO A 59 1.08 6.44 6.05
CA PRO A 59 -0.16 5.72 5.69
C PRO A 59 -0.20 5.30 4.21
N VAL A 60 0.63 5.94 3.37
CA VAL A 60 0.86 5.52 1.99
C VAL A 60 1.93 4.42 1.98
N ARG A 61 1.50 3.20 1.64
CA ARG A 61 2.28 1.95 1.72
C ARG A 61 3.48 1.85 0.78
N ASN A 62 3.76 2.89 0.00
CA ASN A 62 4.62 2.80 -1.18
C ASN A 62 5.94 3.54 -0.96
N ARG A 63 6.77 3.12 0.01
CA ARG A 63 8.13 3.66 0.15
C ARG A 63 9.21 2.59 0.12
N VAL A 64 10.42 3.10 -0.08
CA VAL A 64 11.69 2.36 -0.10
C VAL A 64 12.19 2.18 1.33
N PHE A 65 12.53 0.94 1.64
CA PHE A 65 13.18 0.46 2.84
C PHE A 65 14.64 0.30 2.53
N ILE A 66 15.49 0.77 3.43
CA ILE A 66 16.87 0.32 3.45
C ILE A 66 16.94 -0.79 4.48
N ILE A 67 17.17 -2.01 4.00
CA ILE A 67 17.40 -3.15 4.86
C ILE A 67 18.88 -3.21 5.16
N GLN A 68 19.20 -3.03 6.43
CA GLN A 68 20.54 -3.27 6.96
C GLN A 68 20.63 -4.75 7.31
N HIS A 69 21.25 -5.54 6.43
CA HIS A 69 21.52 -6.95 6.71
C HIS A 69 22.55 -7.04 7.84
N LEU A 70 22.26 -7.83 8.88
CA LEU A 70 23.24 -8.20 9.89
C LEU A 70 23.78 -9.58 9.57
N ASP A 71 25.10 -9.69 9.44
CA ASP A 71 25.87 -10.84 8.92
C ASP A 71 25.84 -12.12 9.80
N LYS A 72 24.79 -12.35 10.60
CA LYS A 72 24.70 -13.53 11.47
C LYS A 72 23.33 -14.22 11.43
N SER A 73 23.41 -15.53 11.29
CA SER A 73 22.32 -16.49 11.23
C SER A 73 21.41 -16.51 12.47
N SER A 74 20.16 -16.06 12.30
CA SER A 74 19.06 -16.09 13.27
C SER A 74 19.28 -15.30 14.58
N PRO A 75 18.26 -14.59 15.11
CA PRO A 75 18.34 -13.90 16.40
C PRO A 75 18.55 -14.85 17.61
N LYS A 76 18.33 -16.16 17.45
CA LYS A 76 18.45 -17.15 18.54
C LYS A 76 19.87 -17.44 19.03
N ASN A 77 20.92 -16.97 18.34
CA ASN A 77 22.33 -17.14 18.76
C ASN A 77 23.12 -15.83 18.84
N ILE A 78 22.46 -14.69 19.03
CA ILE A 78 23.16 -13.40 19.10
C ILE A 78 23.29 -12.96 20.56
N LYS A 79 24.38 -13.38 21.22
CA LYS A 79 24.98 -12.55 22.26
C LYS A 79 25.67 -11.40 21.52
N VAL A 80 24.98 -10.27 21.30
CA VAL A 80 25.61 -9.07 20.74
C VAL A 80 26.60 -8.56 21.79
N SER A 81 27.88 -8.80 21.57
CA SER A 81 28.96 -8.09 22.25
C SER A 81 29.15 -6.75 21.51
N ASN A 82 29.42 -5.66 22.23
CA ASN A 82 29.62 -4.32 21.68
C ASN A 82 30.76 -4.20 20.63
N ASN A 83 31.50 -5.29 20.36
CA ASN A 83 32.63 -5.37 19.43
C ASN A 83 32.40 -6.24 18.18
N ASP A 84 31.18 -6.72 17.92
CA ASP A 84 30.91 -7.46 16.68
C ASP A 84 30.87 -6.52 15.47
N VAL A 85 31.82 -6.68 14.54
CA VAL A 85 31.78 -6.01 13.22
C VAL A 85 30.62 -6.60 12.42
N ILE A 86 29.59 -5.79 12.23
CA ILE A 86 28.41 -6.12 11.42
C ILE A 86 28.70 -5.59 10.03
N ASN A 87 28.90 -6.45 9.03
CA ASN A 87 28.83 -5.98 7.64
C ASN A 87 27.39 -5.60 7.36
N ILE A 88 27.12 -4.29 7.30
CA ILE A 88 25.82 -3.76 6.95
C ILE A 88 25.79 -3.63 5.42
N SER A 89 25.29 -4.65 4.72
CA SER A 89 24.88 -4.44 3.32
C SER A 89 23.52 -3.78 3.31
N GLU A 90 23.43 -2.59 2.72
CA GLU A 90 22.19 -1.84 2.56
C GLU A 90 21.51 -2.26 1.25
N GLU A 91 20.35 -2.93 1.35
CA GLU A 91 19.51 -3.22 0.18
C GLU A 91 18.30 -2.28 0.15
N ARG A 92 18.11 -1.58 -0.97
CA ARG A 92 16.89 -0.79 -1.22
C ARG A 92 15.77 -1.72 -1.65
N CYS A 93 14.70 -1.76 -0.87
CA CYS A 93 13.56 -2.61 -1.12
C CYS A 93 12.26 -1.81 -1.06
N TYR A 94 11.26 -2.18 -1.86
CA TYR A 94 9.92 -1.66 -1.79
C TYR A 94 9.05 -2.56 -0.88
N LEU A 95 8.24 -1.99 0.01
CA LEU A 95 7.24 -2.78 0.75
C LEU A 95 6.11 -3.21 -0.17
N ARG A 96 6.11 -4.50 -0.51
CA ARG A 96 5.07 -5.10 -1.33
C ARG A 96 3.77 -5.22 -0.55
N SER A 97 3.83 -5.89 0.59
CA SER A 97 2.64 -6.24 1.36
C SER A 97 2.98 -6.49 2.82
N ILE A 98 1.98 -6.26 3.67
CA ILE A 98 1.98 -6.69 5.07
C ILE A 98 0.73 -7.52 5.27
N GLN A 99 0.91 -8.72 5.79
CA GLN A 99 -0.20 -9.55 6.23
C GLN A 99 -0.50 -9.22 7.68
N TYR A 100 -1.77 -9.04 8.02
CA TYR A 100 -2.20 -8.71 9.37
C TYR A 100 -3.05 -9.83 9.95
N HIS A 101 -3.03 -9.95 11.27
CA HIS A 101 -3.91 -10.85 11.99
C HIS A 101 -5.34 -10.31 11.94
N PRO A 102 -6.35 -11.09 11.47
CA PRO A 102 -7.68 -10.58 11.16
C PRO A 102 -8.47 -10.04 12.37
N VAL A 103 -8.08 -10.44 13.58
CA VAL A 103 -8.76 -10.03 14.83
C VAL A 103 -7.96 -9.00 15.62
N THR A 104 -6.63 -9.05 15.57
CA THR A 104 -5.78 -8.24 16.46
C THR A 104 -5.09 -7.10 15.71
N ASP A 105 -5.23 -7.06 14.39
CA ASP A 105 -4.53 -6.15 13.47
C ASP A 105 -3.01 -6.11 13.64
N LYS A 106 -2.43 -7.13 14.30
CA LYS A 106 -0.98 -7.26 14.46
C LYS A 106 -0.35 -7.74 13.14
N PRO A 107 0.75 -7.14 12.69
CA PRO A 107 1.46 -7.60 11.50
C PRO A 107 2.03 -9.02 11.72
N LEU A 108 1.75 -9.92 10.78
CA LEU A 108 2.11 -11.33 10.82
C LEU A 108 3.25 -11.69 9.88
N HIS A 109 3.34 -11.00 8.74
CA HIS A 109 4.34 -11.23 7.72
C HIS A 109 4.59 -9.96 6.90
N ILE A 110 5.84 -9.73 6.48
CA ILE A 110 6.23 -8.61 5.63
C ILE A 110 6.89 -9.10 4.34
N GLU A 111 6.48 -8.55 3.21
CA GLU A 111 7.05 -8.85 1.89
C GLU A 111 7.75 -7.61 1.33
N LEU A 112 9.03 -7.75 1.02
CA LEU A 112 9.89 -6.71 0.50
C LEU A 112 10.42 -7.11 -0.88
N GLN A 113 10.29 -6.23 -1.86
CA GLN A 113 10.76 -6.45 -3.23
C GLN A 113 12.00 -5.60 -3.47
N ARG A 114 13.13 -6.20 -3.87
CA ARG A 114 14.37 -5.47 -4.16
C ARG A 114 14.17 -4.48 -5.30
N LEU A 115 14.70 -3.28 -5.10
CA LEU A 115 14.88 -2.29 -6.14
C LEU A 115 16.28 -2.47 -6.70
N ASN A 116 16.39 -3.09 -7.88
CA ASN A 116 17.64 -3.08 -8.60
C ASN A 116 17.84 -1.69 -9.20
N ASN A 117 18.91 -1.00 -8.80
CA ASN A 117 19.29 0.29 -9.36
C ASN A 117 19.47 0.26 -10.90
N GLU A 118 19.74 -0.93 -11.45
CA GLU A 118 19.95 -1.14 -12.89
C GLU A 118 18.65 -1.35 -13.69
N SER A 119 17.52 -1.66 -13.03
CA SER A 119 16.30 -1.96 -13.76
C SER A 119 15.37 -0.74 -13.77
N GLU A 120 15.30 -0.08 -14.93
CA GLU A 120 14.21 0.81 -15.38
C GLU A 120 12.82 0.13 -15.37
N LYS A 121 12.73 -1.12 -14.89
CA LYS A 121 11.49 -1.89 -14.88
C LYS A 121 10.48 -1.21 -13.96
N PRO A 122 9.32 -0.78 -14.48
CA PRO A 122 8.31 -0.17 -13.65
C PRO A 122 7.76 -1.19 -12.65
N ILE A 123 7.55 -0.75 -11.42
CA ILE A 123 6.97 -1.56 -10.35
C ILE A 123 5.46 -1.42 -10.35
N ALA A 124 4.74 -2.53 -10.13
CA ALA A 124 3.29 -2.50 -9.98
C ALA A 124 2.94 -2.15 -8.53
N ILE A 125 2.37 -1.00 -8.26
CA ILE A 125 2.01 -0.56 -6.91
C ILE A 125 0.51 -0.28 -6.79
N GLU A 126 -0.02 -0.33 -5.57
CA GLU A 126 -1.40 0.01 -5.29
C GLU A 126 -1.45 1.39 -4.60
N VAL A 127 -2.04 2.38 -5.26
CA VAL A 127 -2.05 3.77 -4.83
C VAL A 127 -3.46 4.17 -4.39
N PRO A 128 -3.64 4.78 -3.21
CA PRO A 128 -4.94 5.28 -2.77
C PRO A 128 -5.40 6.46 -3.62
N ILE A 129 -6.71 6.50 -3.83
CA ILE A 129 -7.40 7.60 -4.51
C ILE A 129 -7.97 8.51 -3.42
N LYS A 130 -7.73 9.82 -3.54
CA LYS A 130 -8.25 10.84 -2.64
C LYS A 130 -9.13 11.83 -3.39
N GLU A 131 -10.17 12.28 -2.71
CA GLU A 131 -11.01 13.35 -3.22
C GLU A 131 -10.38 14.71 -2.94
N LYS A 132 -10.31 15.56 -3.95
CA LYS A 132 -10.04 16.98 -3.83
C LYS A 132 -11.35 17.74 -3.94
N ASN A 133 -11.49 18.85 -3.22
CA ASN A 133 -12.68 19.73 -3.30
C ASN A 133 -14.01 19.03 -2.95
N TYR A 134 -13.97 18.07 -2.01
CA TYR A 134 -15.16 17.29 -1.63
C TYR A 134 -16.33 18.15 -1.15
N PHE A 135 -16.09 19.11 -0.27
CA PHE A 135 -17.14 19.96 0.31
C PHE A 135 -17.61 21.07 -0.63
N THR A 136 -16.80 21.45 -1.61
CA THR A 136 -17.13 22.47 -2.61
C THR A 136 -17.81 21.89 -3.86
N SER A 137 -17.77 20.57 -4.02
CA SER A 137 -18.48 19.83 -5.07
C SER A 137 -19.97 20.21 -5.14
N LEU A 138 -20.45 20.59 -6.34
CA LEU A 138 -21.85 20.95 -6.59
C LEU A 138 -22.81 19.87 -6.09
N GLY A 139 -22.56 18.62 -6.45
CA GLY A 139 -23.44 17.50 -6.11
C GLY A 139 -23.47 17.21 -4.60
N ILE A 140 -22.36 17.41 -3.89
CA ILE A 140 -22.31 17.26 -2.43
C ILE A 140 -23.04 18.41 -1.75
N ARG A 141 -22.87 19.65 -2.23
CA ARG A 141 -23.60 20.82 -1.72
C ARG A 141 -25.10 20.72 -1.94
N HIS A 142 -25.54 20.03 -2.99
CA HIS A 142 -26.95 19.73 -3.27
C HIS A 142 -27.50 18.53 -2.49
N GLY A 143 -26.77 18.03 -1.48
CA GLY A 143 -27.21 16.92 -0.63
C GLY A 143 -27.01 15.54 -1.24
N GLY A 144 -26.23 15.44 -2.33
CA GLY A 144 -25.80 14.18 -2.91
C GLY A 144 -24.80 13.42 -2.03
N LYS A 145 -24.65 12.14 -2.31
CA LYS A 145 -23.70 11.24 -1.65
C LYS A 145 -22.67 10.76 -2.66
N LEU A 146 -21.39 10.86 -2.30
CA LEU A 146 -20.30 10.23 -3.04
C LEU A 146 -20.23 8.75 -2.69
N ASN A 147 -20.46 7.89 -3.69
CA ASN A 147 -20.16 6.49 -3.61
C ASN A 147 -18.75 6.21 -4.15
N ARG A 148 -17.91 5.59 -3.32
CA ARG A 148 -16.52 5.23 -3.63
C ARG A 148 -16.46 3.79 -4.10
N VAL A 149 -16.57 3.58 -5.40
CA VAL A 149 -16.55 2.25 -6.01
C VAL A 149 -15.14 1.65 -5.92
N ARG A 150 -14.11 2.47 -6.17
CA ARG A 150 -12.72 2.10 -5.92
C ARG A 150 -12.05 3.10 -5.00
N ARG A 151 -11.32 2.58 -4.00
CA ARG A 151 -10.54 3.37 -3.04
C ARG A 151 -9.06 3.43 -3.41
N LYS A 152 -8.61 2.52 -4.28
CA LYS A 152 -7.23 2.34 -4.68
C LYS A 152 -7.17 1.90 -6.14
N LEU A 153 -6.07 2.22 -6.80
CA LEU A 153 -5.76 1.74 -8.15
C LEU A 153 -4.40 1.09 -8.18
N ARG A 154 -4.32 -0.01 -8.91
CA ARG A 154 -3.05 -0.66 -9.22
C ARG A 154 -2.48 -0.01 -10.47
N LEU A 155 -1.21 0.39 -10.43
CA LEU A 155 -0.52 1.06 -11.52
C LEU A 155 0.94 0.64 -11.60
N TYR A 156 1.52 0.80 -12.79
CA TYR A 156 2.96 0.77 -13.02
C TYR A 156 3.53 2.17 -12.88
N CYS A 157 4.61 2.32 -12.12
CA CYS A 157 5.43 3.53 -12.11
C CYS A 157 6.92 3.19 -11.94
N PRO A 158 7.83 4.08 -12.36
CA PRO A 158 9.23 4.01 -11.99
C PRO A 158 9.42 4.03 -10.47
N HIS A 159 10.45 3.36 -9.98
CA HIS A 159 10.73 3.23 -8.54
C HIS A 159 11.22 4.54 -7.90
N ASP A 160 11.81 5.43 -8.70
CA ASP A 160 12.29 6.76 -8.32
C ASP A 160 11.18 7.82 -8.34
N ARG A 161 10.05 7.55 -9.00
CA ARG A 161 8.93 8.51 -9.19
C ARG A 161 7.59 7.94 -8.73
N ILE A 162 7.57 7.32 -7.55
CA ILE A 162 6.37 6.74 -6.97
C ILE A 162 5.34 7.84 -6.66
N VAL A 163 4.12 7.67 -7.18
CA VAL A 163 2.98 8.55 -6.86
C VAL A 163 2.36 8.11 -5.52
N PRO A 164 2.32 8.98 -4.50
CA PRO A 164 1.82 8.59 -3.19
C PRO A 164 0.29 8.49 -3.13
N THR A 165 -0.41 9.35 -3.86
CA THR A 165 -1.87 9.43 -3.90
C THR A 165 -2.33 9.91 -5.27
N ILE A 166 -3.45 9.39 -5.76
CA ILE A 166 -4.13 9.91 -6.95
C ILE A 166 -5.22 10.86 -6.47
N GLU A 167 -5.14 12.14 -6.83
CA GLU A 167 -6.17 13.12 -6.49
C GLU A 167 -7.21 13.22 -7.60
N VAL A 168 -8.48 13.26 -7.21
CA VAL A 168 -9.61 13.43 -8.12
C VAL A 168 -10.40 14.65 -7.70
N ASP A 169 -10.49 15.63 -8.60
CA ASP A 169 -11.20 16.87 -8.34
C ASP A 169 -12.72 16.68 -8.49
N LEU A 170 -13.45 16.99 -7.42
CA LEU A 170 -14.91 16.88 -7.38
C LEU A 170 -15.62 18.22 -7.52
N GLU A 171 -14.91 19.35 -7.65
CA GLU A 171 -15.49 20.70 -7.59
C GLU A 171 -16.66 20.88 -8.57
N LYS A 172 -16.45 20.48 -9.84
CA LYS A 172 -17.46 20.57 -10.91
C LYS A 172 -18.37 19.35 -11.01
N CYS A 173 -18.25 18.39 -10.08
CA CYS A 173 -19.05 17.18 -10.12
C CYS A 173 -20.43 17.40 -9.51
N ASP A 174 -21.47 17.03 -10.25
CA ASP A 174 -22.86 17.11 -9.81
C ASP A 174 -23.48 15.72 -9.60
N ILE A 175 -24.69 15.68 -9.04
CA ILE A 175 -25.48 14.47 -8.88
C ILE A 175 -25.68 13.77 -10.23
N GLY A 176 -25.41 12.47 -10.26
CA GLY A 176 -25.47 11.66 -11.48
C GLY A 176 -24.12 11.50 -12.18
N HIS A 177 -23.11 12.30 -11.85
CA HIS A 177 -21.78 12.13 -12.42
C HIS A 177 -21.12 10.81 -12.01
N ILE A 178 -20.42 10.23 -12.97
CA ILE A 178 -19.65 9.00 -12.85
C ILE A 178 -18.23 9.31 -13.30
N ILE A 179 -17.27 9.18 -12.38
CA ILE A 179 -15.86 9.37 -12.66
C ILE A 179 -15.24 8.00 -12.92
N ARG A 180 -14.59 7.86 -14.07
CA ARG A 180 -13.93 6.64 -14.53
C ARG A 180 -12.41 6.79 -14.48
N VAL A 181 -11.71 5.68 -14.69
CA VAL A 181 -10.24 5.63 -14.74
C VAL A 181 -9.67 6.57 -15.81
N ARG A 182 -10.30 6.62 -16.99
CA ARG A 182 -9.91 7.53 -18.07
C ARG A 182 -10.01 9.02 -17.74
N ASP A 183 -10.82 9.39 -16.75
CA ASP A 183 -11.04 10.78 -16.35
C ASP A 183 -9.96 11.26 -15.35
N LEU A 184 -9.04 10.38 -14.96
CA LEU A 184 -7.95 10.69 -14.05
C LEU A 184 -6.84 11.47 -14.74
N ASN A 185 -6.40 12.55 -14.08
CA ASN A 185 -5.17 13.24 -14.46
C ASN A 185 -3.96 12.54 -13.82
N LEU A 186 -3.24 11.74 -14.62
CA LEU A 186 -2.09 10.97 -14.16
C LEU A 186 -0.82 11.42 -14.92
N PRO A 187 0.36 11.39 -14.27
CA PRO A 187 1.62 11.66 -14.97
C PRO A 187 1.87 10.68 -16.11
N ASP A 188 2.55 11.11 -17.17
CA ASP A 188 2.78 10.30 -18.39
C ASP A 188 3.55 8.99 -18.14
N TYR A 189 4.36 8.95 -17.08
CA TYR A 189 5.13 7.76 -16.69
C TYR A 189 4.32 6.73 -15.89
N VAL A 190 3.04 7.03 -15.60
CA VAL A 190 2.14 6.16 -14.85
C VAL A 190 1.21 5.40 -15.79
N ARG A 191 1.18 4.08 -15.67
CA ARG A 191 0.24 3.23 -16.42
C ARG A 191 -0.69 2.50 -15.47
N VAL A 192 -1.99 2.77 -15.54
CA VAL A 192 -3.00 2.08 -14.72
C VAL A 192 -3.21 0.64 -15.22
N LEU A 193 -3.32 -0.29 -14.28
CA LEU A 193 -3.48 -1.74 -14.52
C LEU A 193 -4.93 -2.19 -14.43
N CYS A 194 -5.85 -1.41 -14.96
CA CYS A 194 -7.27 -1.74 -15.00
C CYS A 194 -7.93 -1.12 -16.24
N ASN A 195 -9.19 -1.47 -16.50
CA ASN A 195 -9.88 -0.97 -17.67
C ASN A 195 -10.24 0.52 -17.49
N GLN A 196 -10.02 1.30 -18.55
CA GLN A 196 -10.25 2.75 -18.60
C GLN A 196 -11.71 3.15 -18.33
N ASP A 197 -12.66 2.25 -18.59
CA ASP A 197 -14.09 2.49 -18.36
C ASP A 197 -14.55 2.16 -16.94
N GLU A 198 -13.67 1.63 -16.09
CA GLU A 198 -14.04 1.27 -14.73
C GLU A 198 -14.34 2.50 -13.87
N VAL A 199 -15.38 2.38 -13.06
CA VAL A 199 -15.88 3.47 -12.22
C VAL A 199 -15.05 3.58 -10.95
N ILE A 200 -14.64 4.81 -10.64
CA ILE A 200 -13.94 5.17 -9.41
C ILE A 200 -14.92 5.76 -8.40
N PHE A 201 -15.65 6.79 -8.83
CA PHE A 201 -16.62 7.49 -8.01
C PHE A 201 -17.95 7.63 -8.74
N ARG A 202 -19.03 7.63 -7.97
CA ARG A 202 -20.36 7.97 -8.44
C ARG A 202 -21.02 8.93 -7.47
N LEU A 203 -21.53 10.05 -7.97
CA LEU A 203 -22.37 10.94 -7.18
C LEU A 203 -23.82 10.55 -7.38
N SER A 204 -24.52 10.23 -6.30
CA SER A 204 -25.94 9.87 -6.31
C SER A 204 -26.74 10.84 -5.46
N GLY A 205 -27.91 11.25 -5.94
CA GLY A 205 -28.85 12.05 -5.14
C GLY A 205 -29.52 11.19 -4.06
N ARG A 206 -30.26 11.84 -3.15
CA ARG A 206 -31.19 11.12 -2.27
C ARG A 206 -32.26 10.48 -3.16
N SER A 207 -32.39 9.17 -3.07
CA SER A 207 -33.57 8.49 -3.64
C SER A 207 -34.78 8.89 -2.81
N SER A 208 -35.69 9.68 -3.37
CA SER A 208 -37.05 9.81 -2.86
C SER A 208 -37.80 8.54 -3.29
N ALA A 209 -38.18 7.72 -2.33
CA ALA A 209 -39.03 6.56 -2.58
C ALA A 209 -40.39 6.99 -3.18
N ASN A 210 -40.76 6.36 -4.30
CA ASN A 210 -42.09 6.26 -4.92
C ASN A 210 -42.90 7.53 -5.23
N THR A 211 -42.87 7.97 -6.50
CA THR A 211 -44.06 8.52 -7.16
C THR A 211 -44.90 7.36 -7.71
N LYS A 212 -46.03 7.06 -7.05
CA LYS A 212 -47.05 6.16 -7.63
C LYS A 212 -47.57 6.79 -8.92
N THR A 213 -47.52 6.00 -9.99
CA THR A 213 -48.13 6.25 -11.30
C THR A 213 -49.61 6.60 -11.16
N THR A 214 -50.00 7.79 -11.61
CA THR A 214 -51.41 8.12 -11.89
C THR A 214 -51.78 7.45 -13.21
N THR A 215 -52.49 6.33 -13.15
CA THR A 215 -53.25 5.80 -14.28
C THR A 215 -54.66 6.38 -14.18
N THR A 216 -54.98 7.36 -15.02
CA THR A 216 -56.35 7.81 -15.25
C THR A 216 -57.00 6.85 -16.26
N PRO A 217 -58.17 6.24 -15.99
CA PRO A 217 -58.89 5.52 -17.02
C PRO A 217 -59.66 6.53 -17.88
N SER A 218 -59.40 6.54 -19.19
CA SER A 218 -60.23 7.21 -20.19
C SER A 218 -61.59 6.52 -20.27
N SER A 219 -62.67 7.29 -20.11
CA SER A 219 -64.03 6.94 -20.53
C SER A 219 -64.34 7.67 -21.83
#